data_AF-A9XP62-F1
#
_entry.id   AF-A9XP62-F1
#
_cell.length_a   1.000
_cell.length_b   1.000
_cell.length_c   1.000
_cell.angle_alpha   90.00
_cell.angle_beta   90.00
_cell.angle_gamma   90.00
#
_symmetry.space_group_name_H-M   'P 1'
#
loop_
_entity.id
_entity.type
_entity.pdbx_description
1 polymer ?
#
loop_
_entity_poly.entity_id
_entity_poly.type
_entity_poly.pdbx_seq_one_letter_code
_entity_poly.pdbx_strand_id
1 'polypeptide(L)'
;IAKFGLYVTIPIVLMYTFANNSKNLQKFMGNKSYIVYPPEGPRPPSPEELREMAREMARKRNSGMSMDSQRAGSALIGQELL
;
A
#
# COMPACT_ATOMS: atom_id res chain seq x y z
N ILE A 1 -14.02 19.36 48.24
CA ILE A 1 -12.66 19.88 47.91
C ILE A 1 -11.71 18.81 47.36
N ALA A 2 -11.70 17.58 47.91
CA ALA A 2 -10.79 16.52 47.48
C ALA A 2 -10.83 16.19 45.97
N LYS A 3 -12.03 16.07 45.37
CA LYS A 3 -12.18 15.81 43.92
C LYS A 3 -11.55 16.92 43.05
N PHE A 4 -11.77 18.18 43.44
CA PHE A 4 -11.19 19.32 42.74
C PHE A 4 -9.66 19.32 42.84
N GLY A 5 -9.14 19.08 44.05
CA GLY A 5 -7.70 18.90 44.25
C GLY A 5 -7.14 17.81 43.35
N LEU A 6 -7.77 16.64 43.31
CA LEU A 6 -7.35 15.50 42.49
C LEU A 6 -7.30 15.83 40.98
N TYR A 7 -8.31 16.50 40.45
CA TYR A 7 -8.36 16.85 39.03
C TYR A 7 -7.31 17.87 38.63
N VAL A 8 -6.88 18.73 39.55
CA VAL A 8 -5.85 19.75 39.28
C VAL A 8 -4.46 19.19 39.54
N THR A 9 -4.28 18.40 40.60
CA THR A 9 -2.97 17.87 40.98
C THR A 9 -2.48 16.80 40.00
N ILE A 10 -3.35 15.90 39.53
CA ILE A 10 -2.96 14.83 38.60
C ILE A 10 -2.31 15.39 37.32
N PRO A 11 -2.94 16.32 36.55
CA PRO A 11 -2.34 16.89 35.35
C PRO A 11 -1.05 17.68 35.62
N ILE A 12 -0.98 18.44 36.73
CA ILE A 12 0.22 19.22 37.09
C ILE A 12 1.41 18.30 37.39
N VAL A 13 1.18 17.25 38.17
CA VAL A 13 2.23 16.28 38.51
C VAL A 13 2.67 15.52 37.26
N LEU A 14 1.73 15.06 36.43
CA LEU A 14 2.04 14.40 35.15
C LEU A 14 2.89 15.30 34.23
N MET A 15 2.54 16.59 34.12
CA MET A 15 3.30 17.56 33.34
C MET A 15 4.73 17.69 33.89
N TYR A 16 4.87 17.81 35.21
CA TYR A 16 6.18 17.98 35.84
C TYR A 16 7.08 16.75 35.69
N THR A 17 6.54 15.54 35.86
CA THR A 17 7.35 14.31 35.86
C THR A 17 7.70 13.83 34.46
N PHE A 18 6.78 13.97 33.49
CA PHE A 18 6.95 13.39 32.16
C PHE A 18 7.30 14.42 31.09
N ALA A 19 6.62 15.57 31.04
CA ALA A 19 6.77 16.53 29.93
C ALA A 19 7.99 17.45 30.06
N ASN A 20 8.41 17.78 31.29
CA ASN A 20 9.56 18.67 31.52
C ASN A 20 10.92 17.99 31.31
N ASN A 21 10.96 16.69 31.02
CA ASN A 21 12.19 15.96 30.73
C ASN A 21 12.02 15.07 29.50
N SER A 22 12.55 15.52 28.37
CA SER A 22 12.51 14.80 27.10
C SER A 22 13.09 13.38 27.19
N LYS A 23 14.02 13.10 28.12
CA LYS A 23 14.56 11.75 28.34
C LYS A 23 13.54 10.81 29.01
N ASN A 24 12.75 11.31 29.96
CA ASN A 24 11.67 10.53 30.59
C ASN A 24 10.51 10.32 29.63
N LEU A 25 10.16 11.34 28.86
CA LEU A 25 9.13 11.26 27.82
C LEU A 25 9.51 10.23 26.76
N GLN A 26 10.76 10.24 26.27
CA GLN A 26 11.26 9.23 25.34
C GLN A 26 11.33 7.84 25.95
N LYS A 27 11.65 7.68 27.24
CA LYS A 27 11.63 6.37 27.91
C LYS A 27 10.21 5.82 28.07
N PHE A 28 9.22 6.69 28.28
CA PHE A 28 7.81 6.31 28.41
C PHE A 28 7.15 6.06 27.04
N MET A 29 7.39 6.93 26.06
CA MET A 29 6.74 6.88 24.74
C MET A 29 7.56 6.16 23.67
N GLY A 30 8.87 5.98 23.86
CA GLY A 30 9.78 5.42 22.85
C GLY A 30 9.61 3.92 22.60
N ASN A 31 8.91 3.21 23.49
CA ASN A 31 8.57 1.79 23.28
C ASN A 31 7.41 1.60 22.28
N LYS A 32 6.78 2.68 21.81
CA LYS A 32 5.73 2.66 20.78
C LYS A 32 6.25 3.38 19.54
N SER A 33 6.52 2.61 18.48
CA SER A 33 6.76 3.18 17.16
C SER A 33 5.45 3.79 16.63
N TYR A 34 5.39 5.13 16.54
CA TYR A 34 4.25 5.84 15.94
C TYR A 34 4.18 5.68 14.42
N ILE A 35 5.26 5.19 13.81
CA ILE A 35 5.34 4.87 12.39
C ILE A 35 5.51 3.36 12.31
N VAL A 36 4.42 2.67 12.00
CA VAL A 36 4.48 1.27 11.58
C VAL A 36 4.64 1.30 10.07
N TYR A 37 5.85 1.04 9.57
CA TYR A 37 5.99 0.76 8.16
C TYR A 37 5.17 -0.49 7.85
N PRO A 38 4.38 -0.49 6.75
CA PRO A 38 3.74 -1.70 6.31
C PRO A 38 4.81 -2.80 6.16
N PRO A 39 4.46 -4.07 6.41
CA PRO A 39 5.39 -5.18 6.17
C PRO A 39 6.03 -5.02 4.80
N GLU A 40 7.35 -5.22 4.73
CA GLU A 40 8.09 -5.24 3.46
C GLU A 40 7.29 -6.05 2.43
N GLY A 41 6.90 -5.40 1.34
CA GLY A 41 6.14 -6.05 0.28
C GLY A 41 6.96 -7.19 -0.34
N PRO A 42 6.31 -8.09 -1.12
CA PRO A 42 7.05 -9.07 -1.89
C PRO A 42 8.10 -8.34 -2.73
N ARG A 43 9.34 -8.85 -2.71
CA ARG A 43 10.40 -8.28 -3.54
C ARG A 43 9.94 -8.22 -5.00
N PRO A 44 10.26 -7.14 -5.72
CA PRO A 44 9.91 -7.06 -7.13
C PRO A 44 10.54 -8.24 -7.88
N PRO A 45 9.86 -8.74 -8.94
CA PRO A 45 10.43 -9.77 -9.80
C PRO A 45 11.76 -9.28 -10.40
N SER A 46 12.64 -10.22 -10.72
CA SER A 46 13.95 -9.91 -11.27
C SER A 46 13.85 -9.23 -12.65
N PRO A 47 14.88 -8.47 -13.08
CA PRO A 47 14.89 -7.87 -14.41
C PRO A 47 14.73 -8.88 -15.56
N GLU A 48 15.17 -10.12 -15.36
CA GLU A 48 15.03 -11.20 -16.34
C GLU A 48 13.59 -11.69 -16.43
N GLU A 49 12.94 -11.93 -15.29
CA GLU A 49 11.53 -12.31 -15.21
C GLU A 49 10.63 -11.21 -15.82
N LEU A 50 10.95 -9.93 -15.59
CA LEU A 50 10.24 -8.82 -16.21
C LEU A 50 10.34 -8.83 -17.74
N ARG A 51 11.52 -9.17 -18.29
CA ARG A 51 11.73 -9.28 -19.73
C ARG A 51 10.95 -10.45 -20.32
N GLU A 52 10.86 -11.56 -19.61
CA GLU A 52 10.05 -12.71 -20.01
C GLU A 52 8.56 -12.37 -20.01
N MET A 53 8.05 -11.75 -18.94
CA MET A 53 6.67 -11.27 -18.86
C MET A 53 6.33 -10.30 -20.00
N ALA A 54 7.25 -9.39 -20.36
CA ALA A 54 7.07 -8.48 -21.49
C ALA A 54 6.98 -9.22 -22.84
N ARG A 55 7.82 -10.25 -23.04
CA ARG A 55 7.79 -11.09 -24.26
C ARG A 55 6.49 -11.89 -24.35
N GLU A 56 6.02 -12.47 -23.25
CA GLU A 56 4.74 -13.17 -23.22
C GLU A 56 3.57 -12.24 -23.52
N MET A 57 3.57 -11.03 -22.95
CA MET A 57 2.54 -10.03 -23.19
C MET A 57 2.50 -9.61 -24.66
N ALA A 58 3.65 -9.41 -25.30
CA ALA A 58 3.76 -9.12 -26.72
C ALA A 58 3.22 -10.27 -27.59
N ARG A 59 3.53 -11.53 -27.24
CA ARG A 59 2.99 -12.72 -27.92
C ARG A 59 1.47 -12.80 -27.82
N LYS A 60 0.92 -12.62 -26.61
CA LYS A 60 -0.53 -12.60 -26.35
C LYS A 60 -1.23 -11.48 -27.12
N ARG A 61 -0.61 -10.30 -27.23
CA ARG A 61 -1.16 -9.18 -28.01
C ARG A 61 -1.25 -9.52 -29.49
N ASN A 62 -0.21 -10.13 -30.06
CA ASN A 62 -0.19 -10.50 -31.46
C ASN A 62 -1.17 -11.63 -31.79
N SER A 63 -1.37 -12.60 -30.88
CA SER A 63 -2.38 -13.65 -31.06
C SER A 63 -3.81 -13.16 -30.83
N GLY A 64 -4.02 -12.20 -29.92
CA GLY A 64 -5.32 -11.53 -29.76
C GLY A 64 -5.69 -10.71 -31.00
N MET A 65 -4.73 -9.97 -31.55
CA MET A 65 -4.90 -9.16 -32.76
C MET A 65 -5.23 -10.02 -34.00
N SER A 66 -4.67 -11.23 -34.09
CA SER A 66 -5.00 -12.16 -35.17
C SER A 66 -6.39 -12.79 -35.01
N MET A 67 -6.85 -13.01 -33.77
CA MET A 67 -8.22 -13.46 -33.48
C MET A 67 -9.27 -12.39 -33.80
N ASP A 68 -9.02 -11.14 -33.41
CA ASP A 68 -9.95 -10.02 -33.64
C ASP A 68 -10.09 -9.67 -35.13
N SER A 69 -8.98 -9.77 -35.88
CA SER A 69 -8.99 -9.60 -37.34
C SER A 69 -9.79 -10.70 -38.06
N GLN A 70 -9.72 -11.95 -37.60
CA GLN A 70 -10.50 -13.06 -38.16
C GLN A 70 -11.99 -12.95 -37.84
N ARG A 71 -12.35 -12.46 -36.65
CA ARG A 71 -13.75 -12.18 -36.26
C ARG A 71 -14.35 -11.02 -37.07
N ALA A 72 -13.59 -9.96 -37.33
CA ALA A 72 -14.05 -8.84 -38.16
C ALA A 72 -14.26 -9.26 -39.63
N GLY A 73 -13.35 -10.06 -40.19
CA GLY A 73 -13.48 -10.57 -41.57
C GLY A 73 -14.66 -11.52 -41.76
N SER A 74 -14.90 -12.43 -40.80
CA SER A 74 -16.04 -13.37 -40.86
C SER A 74 -17.39 -12.69 -40.62
N ALA A 75 -17.45 -11.66 -39.79
CA ALA A 75 -18.66 -10.86 -39.58
C ALA A 75 -19.06 -10.05 -40.84
N LEU A 76 -18.09 -9.56 -41.61
CA LEU A 76 -18.36 -8.88 -42.89
C LEU A 76 -18.86 -9.85 -43.97
N ILE A 77 -18.27 -11.05 -44.06
CA ILE A 77 -18.73 -12.07 -45.02
C ILE A 77 -20.17 -12.54 -44.71
N GLY A 78 -20.53 -12.62 -43.43
CA GLY A 78 -21.88 -13.01 -43.01
C GLY A 78 -22.96 -11.95 -43.21
N GLN A 79 -22.57 -10.69 -43.46
CA GLN A 79 -23.51 -9.57 -43.66
C GLN A 79 -23.88 -9.38 -45.14
N GLU A 80 -23.05 -9.86 -46.06
CA GLU A 80 -23.28 -9.86 -47.51
C GLU A 80 -24.11 -11.07 -48.00
N LEU A 81 -24.49 -11.99 -47.11
CA LEU A 81 -25.24 -13.22 -47.44
C LEU A 81 -26.73 -13.17 -47.03
N LEU A 82 -27.28 -11.98 -46.78
CA LEU A 82 -28.69 -11.69 -46.45
C LEU A 82 -29.27 -10.69 -47.44
#